data_AF-A0A5N3ZYS0-F1
#
_entry.id   AF-A0A5N3ZYS0-F1
#
_cell.length_a   1.000
_cell.length_b   1.000
_cell.length_c   1.000
_cell.angle_alpha   90.00
_cell.angle_beta   90.00
_cell.angle_gamma   90.00
#
_symmetry.space_group_name_H-M   'P 1'
#
loop_
_entity.id
_entity.type
_entity.pdbx_description
1 polymer ?
#
loop_
_entity_poly.entity_id
_entity_poly.type
_entity_poly.pdbx_seq_one_letter_code
_entity_poly.pdbx_strand_id
1 'polypeptide(L)'
;ANRLSLDGAPNYKEAVRRIMSAVMTDQLAVFYSYKGHKGKRKFHEKYLSSIVINAVQVCHSKTSENMLLKKYIESEIALWLSKATERSKKHLKN
;
A
#
# COMPACT_ATOMS: atom_id res chain seq x y z
N ALA A 1 8.69 8.47 -19.94
CA ALA A 1 8.15 7.13 -19.63
C ALA A 1 7.66 7.13 -18.18
N ASN A 2 6.34 7.15 -17.97
CA ASN A 2 5.75 7.05 -16.63
C ASN A 2 6.06 5.66 -16.06
N ARG A 3 7.10 5.53 -15.23
CA ARG A 3 7.43 4.27 -14.52
C ARG A 3 6.34 3.82 -13.52
N LEU A 4 5.32 4.67 -13.32
CA LEU A 4 4.12 4.41 -12.56
C LEU A 4 2.90 4.14 -13.47
N SER A 5 3.09 3.80 -14.75
CA SER A 5 1.98 3.40 -15.63
C SER A 5 1.30 2.17 -15.01
N LEU A 6 0.19 2.42 -14.31
CA LEU A 6 -0.65 1.44 -13.63
C LEU A 6 -1.57 0.70 -14.61
N ASP A 7 -1.30 0.82 -15.92
CA ASP A 7 -1.95 0.18 -17.06
C ASP A 7 -1.93 -1.37 -17.01
N GLY A 8 -1.35 -1.96 -15.95
CA GLY A 8 -1.34 -3.40 -15.68
C GLY A 8 -1.78 -3.79 -14.27
N ALA A 9 -2.46 -2.92 -13.52
CA ALA A 9 -3.11 -3.26 -12.26
C ALA A 9 -4.62 -3.50 -12.50
N PRO A 10 -5.05 -4.75 -12.76
CA PRO A 10 -6.45 -5.07 -13.06
C PRO A 10 -7.42 -4.76 -11.92
N ASN A 11 -6.93 -4.60 -10.69
CA ASN A 11 -7.74 -4.28 -9.52
C ASN A 11 -6.98 -3.40 -8.50
N TYR A 12 -7.74 -2.76 -7.61
CA TYR A 12 -7.19 -1.84 -6.62
C TYR A 12 -6.21 -2.48 -5.65
N LYS A 13 -6.34 -3.78 -5.36
CA LYS A 13 -5.44 -4.46 -4.42
C LYS A 13 -4.05 -4.54 -5.01
N GLU A 14 -3.96 -4.86 -6.30
CA GLU A 14 -2.69 -4.86 -7.02
C GLU A 14 -2.10 -3.45 -7.16
N ALA A 15 -2.94 -2.44 -7.39
CA ALA A 15 -2.50 -1.04 -7.40
C ALA A 15 -1.89 -0.65 -6.04
N VAL A 16 -2.55 -0.97 -4.92
CA VAL A 16 -2.01 -0.74 -3.56
C VAL A 16 -0.64 -1.41 -3.41
N ARG A 17 -0.52 -2.69 -3.77
CA ARG A 17 0.74 -3.43 -3.60
C ARG A 17 1.87 -2.83 -4.43
N ARG A 18 1.60 -2.50 -5.70
CA ARG A 18 2.59 -1.88 -6.59
C ARG A 18 3.04 -0.52 -6.08
N ILE A 19 2.10 0.34 -5.70
CA ILE A 19 2.41 1.67 -5.17
C ILE A 19 3.21 1.54 -3.86
N MET A 20 2.75 0.73 -2.92
CA MET A 20 3.44 0.51 -1.64
C MET A 20 4.87 -0.01 -1.83
N SER A 21 5.07 -0.98 -2.71
CA SER A 21 6.40 -1.51 -3.04
C SER A 21 7.30 -0.48 -3.76
N ALA A 22 6.72 0.50 -4.47
CA ALA A 22 7.48 1.56 -5.13
C ALA A 22 7.91 2.66 -4.15
N VAL A 23 7.12 2.95 -3.12
CA VAL A 23 7.36 4.08 -2.20
C VAL A 23 8.00 3.68 -0.87
N MET A 24 8.02 2.39 -0.54
CA MET A 24 8.52 1.91 0.75
C MET A 24 9.18 0.54 0.62
N THR A 25 10.39 0.43 1.19
CA THR A 25 11.12 -0.83 1.27
C THR A 25 10.55 -1.72 2.37
N ASP A 26 10.73 -3.04 2.26
CA ASP A 26 10.29 -3.97 3.30
C ASP A 26 11.03 -3.75 4.63
N GLN A 27 12.30 -3.36 4.58
CA GLN A 27 13.12 -3.00 5.75
C GLN A 27 12.53 -1.80 6.50
N LEU A 28 11.98 -0.81 5.81
CA LEU A 28 11.30 0.31 6.45
C LEU A 28 9.89 -0.07 6.91
N ALA A 29 9.18 -0.87 6.11
CA ALA A 29 7.80 -1.25 6.36
C ALA A 29 7.61 -2.05 7.66
N VAL A 30 8.62 -2.82 8.11
CA VAL A 30 8.51 -3.59 9.38
C VAL A 30 8.24 -2.72 10.60
N PHE A 31 8.65 -1.45 10.59
CA PHE A 31 8.46 -0.50 11.69
C PHE A 31 7.08 0.13 11.73
N TYR A 32 6.25 -0.10 10.72
CA TYR A 32 4.93 0.48 10.59
C TYR A 32 3.83 -0.57 10.70
N SER A 33 2.69 -0.14 11.21
CA SER A 33 1.41 -0.79 10.99
C SER A 33 0.37 0.28 10.70
N TYR A 34 -0.77 -0.10 10.14
CA TYR A 34 -1.75 0.91 9.78
C TYR A 34 -2.21 1.72 11.00
N LYS A 35 -2.67 1.07 12.08
CA LYS A 35 -3.17 1.73 13.31
C LYS A 35 -2.19 1.79 14.49
N GLY A 36 -0.96 1.31 14.36
CA GLY A 36 0.03 1.31 15.45
C GLY A 36 0.02 0.07 16.35
N HIS A 37 -0.40 -1.09 15.83
CA HIS A 37 -0.38 -2.35 16.56
C HIS A 37 1.05 -2.78 16.93
N LYS A 38 1.18 -3.45 18.08
CA LYS A 38 2.44 -4.04 18.59
C LYS A 38 3.58 -3.02 18.72
N GLY A 39 3.28 -1.81 19.17
CA GLY A 39 4.26 -0.73 19.35
C GLY A 39 4.83 -0.15 18.06
N LYS A 40 4.30 -0.53 16.89
CA LYS A 40 4.74 0.00 15.60
C LYS A 40 4.22 1.42 15.37
N ARG A 41 4.93 2.18 14.54
CA ARG A 41 4.50 3.53 14.14
C ARG A 41 3.21 3.45 13.33
N LYS A 42 2.32 4.42 13.53
CA LYS A 42 1.04 4.54 12.82
C LYS A 42 1.29 5.05 11.40
N PHE A 43 0.92 4.25 10.40
CA PHE A 43 1.07 4.64 8.99
C PHE A 43 -0.02 5.62 8.55
N HIS A 44 -1.26 5.46 9.04
CA HIS A 44 -2.40 6.30 8.65
C HIS A 44 -2.23 7.80 8.98
N GLU A 45 -1.37 8.13 9.96
CA GLU A 45 -1.03 9.51 10.34
C GLU A 45 0.08 10.12 9.47
N LYS A 46 0.68 9.36 8.55
CA LYS A 46 1.75 9.85 7.67
C LYS A 46 1.16 10.37 6.36
N TYR A 47 1.74 11.45 5.84
CA TYR A 47 1.40 12.01 4.52
C TYR A 47 1.50 10.97 3.41
N LEU A 48 2.40 10.01 3.52
CA LEU A 48 2.51 8.94 2.54
C LEU A 48 1.22 8.10 2.43
N SER A 49 0.49 7.90 3.54
CA SER A 49 -0.76 7.15 3.53
C SER A 49 -1.85 7.84 2.70
N SER A 50 -1.99 9.17 2.80
CA SER A 50 -2.96 9.90 1.99
C SER A 50 -2.57 9.92 0.52
N ILE A 51 -1.28 10.05 0.20
CA ILE A 51 -0.76 9.99 -1.17
C ILE A 51 -1.07 8.64 -1.81
N VAL A 52 -0.81 7.52 -1.10
CA VAL A 52 -1.10 6.17 -1.62
C VAL A 52 -2.59 5.99 -1.89
N ILE A 53 -3.45 6.41 -0.95
CA ILE A 53 -4.90 6.31 -1.12
C ILE A 53 -5.38 7.10 -2.34
N ASN A 54 -4.94 8.35 -2.47
CA ASN A 54 -5.30 9.20 -3.60
C ASN A 54 -4.81 8.62 -4.93
N ALA A 55 -3.57 8.11 -4.97
CA ALA A 55 -3.02 7.48 -6.17
C ALA A 55 -3.85 6.28 -6.62
N VAL A 56 -4.24 5.39 -5.70
CA VAL A 56 -5.10 4.24 -6.00
C VAL A 56 -6.47 4.69 -6.52
N GLN A 57 -7.06 5.71 -5.90
CA GLN A 57 -8.37 6.24 -6.33
C GLN A 57 -8.32 6.87 -7.72
N VAL A 58 -7.28 7.63 -8.05
CA VAL A 58 -7.10 8.21 -9.38
C VAL A 58 -7.00 7.13 -10.44
N CYS A 59 -6.27 6.04 -10.16
CA CYS A 59 -6.08 4.95 -11.12
C CYS A 59 -7.33 4.10 -11.37
N HIS A 60 -8.26 4.05 -10.41
CA HIS A 60 -9.50 3.29 -10.53
C HIS A 60 -10.75 4.21 -10.64
N SER A 61 -10.56 5.47 -11.00
CA SER A 61 -11.61 6.50 -11.10
C SER A 61 -12.66 6.24 -12.21
N LYS A 62 -12.33 5.42 -13.21
CA LYS A 62 -13.20 5.13 -14.37
C LYS A 62 -14.14 3.94 -14.20
N THR A 63 -14.02 3.21 -13.09
CA THR A 63 -14.93 2.11 -12.78
C THR A 63 -16.25 2.70 -12.31
N SER A 64 -17.34 2.39 -13.02
CA SER A 64 -18.72 2.82 -12.71
C SER A 64 -19.19 2.44 -11.30
N GLU A 65 -18.45 1.57 -10.61
CA GLU A 65 -18.49 1.38 -9.16
C GLU A 65 -17.76 2.51 -8.41
N ASN A 66 -18.34 3.72 -8.44
CA ASN A 66 -18.10 4.74 -7.41
C ASN A 66 -18.63 4.17 -6.08
N MET A 67 -17.83 3.82 -5.08
CA MET A 67 -16.69 4.51 -4.50
C MET A 67 -15.76 3.42 -3.97
N LEU A 68 -14.50 3.35 -4.44
CA LEU A 68 -13.48 2.56 -3.76
C LEU A 68 -13.28 3.16 -2.38
N LEU A 69 -14.10 2.67 -1.45
CA LEU A 69 -14.28 3.26 -0.16
C LEU A 69 -12.92 3.25 0.52
N LYS A 70 -12.47 4.41 1.00
CA LYS A 70 -11.17 4.59 1.64
C LYS A 70 -10.80 3.40 2.51
N LYS A 71 -11.74 2.91 3.34
CA LYS A 71 -11.60 1.73 4.20
C LYS A 71 -11.05 0.46 3.52
N TYR A 72 -11.39 0.19 2.26
CA TYR A 72 -10.90 -0.99 1.53
C TYR A 72 -9.43 -0.83 1.17
N ILE A 73 -9.05 0.36 0.71
CA ILE A 73 -7.65 0.70 0.42
C ILE A 73 -6.84 0.66 1.71
N GLU A 74 -7.34 1.25 2.79
CA GLU A 74 -6.71 1.22 4.11
C GLU A 74 -6.49 -0.22 4.62
N SER A 75 -7.48 -1.08 4.42
CA SER A 75 -7.40 -2.49 4.81
C SER A 75 -6.33 -3.23 4.02
N GLU A 76 -6.22 -2.98 2.72
CA GLU A 76 -5.18 -3.59 1.89
C GLU A 76 -3.78 -3.06 2.24
N ILE A 77 -3.64 -1.76 2.54
CA ILE A 77 -2.39 -1.18 3.05
C ILE A 77 -2.00 -1.85 4.37
N ALA A 78 -2.97 -2.02 5.29
CA ALA A 78 -2.74 -2.69 6.57
C ALA A 78 -2.28 -4.13 6.39
N LEU A 79 -2.89 -4.87 5.46
CA LEU A 79 -2.50 -6.24 5.09
C LEU A 79 -1.09 -6.29 4.47
N TRP A 80 -0.76 -5.33 3.62
CA TRP A 80 0.58 -5.26 3.04
C TRP A 80 1.64 -4.96 4.12
N LEU A 81 1.36 -4.04 5.04
CA LEU A 81 2.25 -3.73 6.17
C LEU A 81 2.43 -4.90 7.14
N SER A 82 1.37 -5.67 7.41
CA SER A 82 1.46 -6.82 8.32
C SER A 82 2.41 -7.91 7.79
N LYS A 83 2.45 -8.08 6.47
CA LYS A 83 3.35 -9.02 5.77
C LYS A 83 4.78 -8.51 5.60
N ALA A 84 5.09 -7.27 5.97
CA ALA A 84 6.43 -6.70 5.78
C ALA A 84 7.54 -7.52 6.46
N THR A 85 7.28 -8.04 7.65
CA THR A 85 8.26 -8.88 8.38
C THR A 85 8.55 -10.19 7.64
N GLU A 86 7.53 -10.82 7.05
CA GLU A 86 7.69 -12.05 6.27
C GLU A 86 8.45 -11.77 4.96
N ARG A 87 8.12 -10.68 4.26
CA ARG A 87 8.82 -10.30 3.02
C ARG A 87 10.28 -9.94 3.28
N SER A 88 10.55 -9.17 4.33
CA SER A 88 11.92 -8.80 4.73
C SER A 88 12.79 -10.03 5.02
N LYS A 89 12.24 -11.07 5.67
CA LYS A 89 12.94 -12.33 5.90
C LYS A 89 13.24 -13.12 4.62
N LYS A 90 12.40 -13.03 3.58
CA LYS A 90 12.65 -13.68 2.29
C LYS A 90 13.85 -13.04 1.58
N HIS A 91 14.03 -11.74 1.71
CA HIS A 91 15.18 -11.03 1.13
C HIS A 91 16.53 -11.35 1.79
N LEU A 92 16.52 -11.89 3.02
CA LEU A 92 17.73 -12.31 3.74
C LEU A 92 18.14 -13.76 3.45
N LYS A 93 17.29 -14.55 2.79
CA LYS A 93 17.53 -15.97 2.49
C LYS A 93 18.02 -16.24 1.06
N ASN A 94 18.15 -15.18 0.26
CA ASN A 94 18.67 -15.19 -1.10
C ASN A 94 19.92 -14.31 -1.14
#